data_AF-A0A7J3V5Z9-F1
#
_entry.id   AF-A0A7J3V5Z9-F1
#
_cell.length_a   1.000
_cell.length_b   1.000
_cell.length_c   1.000
_cell.angle_alpha   90.00
_cell.angle_beta   90.00
_cell.angle_gamma   90.00
#
_symmetry.space_group_name_H-M   'P 1'
#
loop_
_entity.id
_entity.type
_entity.pdbx_description
1 polymer ?
#
loop_
_entity_poly.entity_id
_entity_poly.type
_entity_poly.pdbx_seq_one_letter_code
_entity_poly.pdbx_strand_id
1 'polypeptide(L)'
;MTKKEKALGEQTVVAEPVAIEEASSTDQLRASLEEIKGYEGIIGYILRNSTSAAIDLKDPSELIEYAILSSSALEAGEELSKTFNLGQVKNILVEGKEVKVLSFTIGDNKISIFAEKNANLEKVLEKLGQF
;
A
#
# COMPACT_ATOMS: atom_id res chain seq x y z
N MET A 1 19.46 55.91 34.33
CA MET A 1 19.31 55.22 33.04
C MET A 1 18.44 53.99 33.24
N THR A 2 17.54 53.78 32.29
CA THR A 2 16.23 53.14 32.46
C THR A 2 16.27 51.62 32.23
N LYS A 3 15.35 50.95 32.92
CA LYS A 3 14.94 49.53 32.90
C LYS A 3 14.68 48.91 31.52
N LYS A 4 14.53 47.57 31.55
CA LYS A 4 13.73 46.65 30.69
C LYS A 4 14.56 45.84 29.68
N GLU A 5 14.25 44.60 29.31
CA GLU A 5 13.35 43.55 29.82
C GLU A 5 13.78 42.24 29.12
N LYS A 6 13.43 41.12 29.73
CA LYS A 6 13.65 39.73 29.29
C LYS A 6 12.45 39.29 28.43
N ALA A 7 12.68 38.70 27.26
CA ALA A 7 11.72 37.86 26.52
C ALA A 7 12.54 37.04 25.51
N LEU A 8 12.94 35.80 25.80
CA LEU A 8 12.17 34.57 25.61
C LEU A 8 11.26 34.62 24.38
N GLY A 9 11.87 34.42 23.20
CA GLY A 9 11.13 33.99 22.02
C GLY A 9 10.92 32.48 22.12
N GLU A 10 9.68 32.08 22.35
CA GLU A 10 9.19 30.72 22.12
C GLU A 10 9.55 30.29 20.70
N GLN A 11 10.46 29.32 20.60
CA GLN A 11 10.56 28.50 19.39
C GLN A 11 9.35 27.57 19.42
N THR A 12 8.29 27.98 18.72
CA THR A 12 7.19 27.09 18.37
C THR A 12 7.78 25.97 17.53
N VAL A 13 7.91 24.79 18.13
CA VAL A 13 8.21 23.55 17.42
C VAL A 13 7.03 23.31 16.50
N VAL A 14 7.19 23.65 15.22
CA VAL A 14 6.25 23.26 14.17
C VAL A 14 6.46 21.78 13.93
N ALA A 15 5.80 20.95 14.74
CA ALA A 15 5.64 19.54 14.44
C ALA A 15 4.57 19.41 13.34
N GLU A 16 5.08 19.23 12.12
CA GLU A 16 4.57 18.35 11.06
C GLU A 16 3.11 18.53 10.57
N PRO A 17 2.91 19.07 9.34
CA PRO A 17 1.71 18.78 8.56
C PRO A 17 1.75 17.41 7.85
N VAL A 18 2.91 16.72 7.82
CA VAL A 18 3.11 15.50 6.99
C VAL A 18 2.38 14.27 7.56
N ALA A 19 2.41 14.06 8.87
CA ALA A 19 1.85 12.86 9.50
C ALA A 19 0.31 12.77 9.42
N ILE A 20 -0.38 13.93 9.31
CA ILE A 20 -1.84 13.98 9.31
C ILE A 20 -2.39 13.69 7.89
N GLU A 21 -1.69 14.15 6.85
CA GLU A 21 -2.08 13.90 5.46
C GLU A 21 -1.83 12.45 5.04
N GLU A 22 -0.71 11.84 5.45
CA GLU A 22 -0.39 10.43 5.17
C GLU A 22 -1.33 9.44 5.87
N ALA A 23 -1.73 9.73 7.12
CA ALA A 23 -2.72 8.94 7.84
C ALA A 23 -4.08 8.95 7.12
N SER A 24 -4.54 10.15 6.69
CA SER A 24 -5.80 10.29 5.95
C SER A 24 -5.79 9.57 4.60
N SER A 25 -4.64 9.54 3.92
CA SER A 25 -4.47 8.87 2.63
C SER A 25 -4.47 7.35 2.77
N THR A 26 -3.84 6.83 3.83
CA THR A 26 -3.82 5.38 4.11
C THR A 26 -5.18 4.85 4.54
N ASP A 27 -5.96 5.64 5.30
CA ASP A 27 -7.31 5.25 5.70
C ASP A 27 -8.30 5.27 4.53
N GLN A 28 -8.16 6.22 3.60
CA GLN A 28 -8.92 6.20 2.33
C GLN A 28 -8.57 4.99 1.46
N LEU A 29 -7.28 4.62 1.43
CA LEU A 29 -6.81 3.45 0.72
C LEU A 29 -7.37 2.16 1.34
N ARG A 30 -7.38 2.04 2.67
CA ARG A 30 -8.04 0.94 3.39
C ARG A 30 -9.52 0.85 3.06
N ALA A 31 -10.25 1.96 3.12
CA ALA A 31 -11.67 1.97 2.77
C ALA A 31 -11.92 1.48 1.34
N SER A 32 -11.07 1.90 0.39
CA SER A 32 -11.17 1.44 -1.01
C SER A 32 -10.89 -0.06 -1.15
N LEU A 33 -9.93 -0.60 -0.40
CA LEU A 33 -9.60 -2.03 -0.38
C LEU A 33 -10.74 -2.87 0.24
N GLU A 34 -11.37 -2.37 1.31
CA GLU A 34 -12.55 -2.98 1.91
C GLU A 34 -13.72 -3.05 0.92
N GLU A 35 -13.93 -2.02 0.10
CA GLU A 35 -14.93 -2.04 -0.96
C GLU A 35 -14.60 -3.07 -2.06
N ILE A 36 -13.32 -3.14 -2.48
CA ILE A 36 -12.85 -4.06 -3.52
C ILE A 36 -13.02 -5.53 -3.11
N LYS A 37 -12.97 -5.85 -1.82
CA LYS A 37 -13.26 -7.20 -1.32
C LYS A 37 -14.65 -7.70 -1.73
N GLY A 38 -15.61 -6.79 -1.93
CA GLY A 38 -16.94 -7.12 -2.41
C GLY A 38 -17.01 -7.48 -3.91
N TYR A 39 -15.91 -7.30 -4.66
CA TYR A 39 -15.89 -7.59 -6.10
C TYR A 39 -15.80 -9.11 -6.35
N GLU A 40 -16.48 -9.56 -7.39
CA GLU A 40 -16.49 -10.97 -7.78
C GLU A 40 -15.07 -11.48 -8.09
N GLY A 41 -14.74 -12.61 -7.48
CA GLY A 41 -13.43 -13.27 -7.65
C GLY A 41 -12.28 -12.65 -6.85
N ILE A 42 -12.52 -11.62 -6.02
CA ILE A 42 -11.49 -11.13 -5.09
C ILE A 42 -11.41 -12.07 -3.88
N ILE A 43 -10.20 -12.55 -3.60
CA ILE A 43 -9.90 -13.46 -2.47
C ILE A 43 -9.56 -12.64 -1.22
N GLY A 44 -8.87 -11.51 -1.40
CA GLY A 44 -8.51 -10.60 -0.32
C GLY A 44 -7.34 -9.70 -0.67
N TYR A 45 -6.81 -9.01 0.33
CA TYR A 45 -5.69 -8.10 0.18
C TYR A 45 -4.75 -8.10 1.40
N ILE A 46 -3.52 -7.68 1.14
CA ILE A 46 -2.54 -7.30 2.14
C ILE A 46 -2.13 -5.86 1.84
N LEU A 47 -2.34 -4.97 2.80
CA LEU A 47 -1.79 -3.62 2.83
C LEU A 47 -0.77 -3.56 3.94
N ARG A 48 0.44 -3.09 3.65
CA ARG A 48 1.46 -2.91 4.68
C ARG A 48 2.35 -1.72 4.37
N ASN A 49 2.84 -1.10 5.43
CA ASN A 49 3.83 -0.06 5.36
C ASN A 49 4.84 -0.24 6.50
N SER A 50 5.66 0.77 6.75
CA SER A 50 6.71 0.72 7.78
C SER A 50 6.17 0.64 9.21
N THR A 51 4.91 1.03 9.45
CA THR A 51 4.33 1.20 10.78
C THR A 51 3.13 0.31 11.06
N SER A 52 2.49 -0.24 10.02
CA SER A 52 1.23 -0.96 10.13
C SER A 52 1.04 -2.00 9.02
N ALA A 53 0.18 -2.97 9.30
CA ALA A 53 -0.32 -3.91 8.31
C ALA A 53 -1.83 -4.13 8.51
N ALA A 54 -2.56 -4.18 7.41
CA ALA A 54 -3.95 -4.59 7.33
C ALA A 54 -4.02 -5.79 6.39
N ILE A 55 -4.56 -6.90 6.89
CA ILE A 55 -4.67 -8.15 6.15
C ILE A 55 -6.12 -8.57 6.24
N ASP A 56 -6.76 -8.72 5.08
CA ASP A 56 -8.08 -9.30 4.99
C ASP A 56 -8.08 -10.32 3.86
N LEU A 57 -8.11 -11.59 4.25
CA LEU A 57 -8.13 -12.75 3.35
C LEU A 57 -9.36 -13.58 3.68
N LYS A 58 -10.04 -14.09 2.64
CA LYS A 58 -11.21 -14.97 2.80
C LYS A 58 -10.90 -16.24 3.61
N ASP A 59 -9.68 -16.76 3.45
CA ASP A 59 -9.17 -17.88 4.25
C ASP A 59 -7.89 -17.45 5.00
N PRO A 60 -7.93 -17.36 6.34
CA PRO A 60 -6.79 -16.92 7.13
C PRO A 60 -5.75 -18.02 7.38
N SER A 61 -5.99 -19.27 6.97
CA SER A 61 -5.07 -20.39 7.27
C SER A 61 -3.78 -20.32 6.46
N GLU A 62 -3.80 -19.67 5.30
CA GLU A 62 -2.65 -19.45 4.41
C GLU A 62 -2.06 -18.02 4.51
N LEU A 63 -2.37 -17.29 5.59
CA LEU A 63 -1.99 -15.88 5.73
C LEU A 63 -0.48 -15.66 5.60
N ILE A 64 0.32 -16.57 6.15
CA ILE A 64 1.78 -16.47 6.13
C ILE A 64 2.29 -16.65 4.70
N GLU A 65 1.75 -17.62 3.97
CA GLU A 65 2.08 -17.91 2.58
C GLU A 65 1.75 -16.73 1.67
N TYR A 66 0.58 -16.12 1.84
CA TYR A 66 0.19 -14.90 1.12
C TYR A 66 1.12 -13.71 1.44
N ALA A 67 1.52 -13.55 2.70
CA ALA A 67 2.44 -12.48 3.10
C ALA A 67 3.84 -12.68 2.51
N ILE A 68 4.34 -13.92 2.46
CA ILE A 68 5.61 -14.27 1.81
C ILE A 68 5.53 -13.97 0.32
N LEU A 69 4.50 -14.45 -0.38
CA LEU A 69 4.31 -14.22 -1.81
C LEU A 69 4.24 -12.73 -2.14
N SER A 70 3.50 -11.95 -1.36
CA SER A 70 3.41 -10.50 -1.48
C SER A 70 4.80 -9.83 -1.40
N SER A 71 5.62 -10.20 -0.41
CA SER A 71 6.99 -9.71 -0.28
C SER A 71 7.86 -10.09 -1.46
N SER A 72 7.93 -11.37 -1.76
CA SER A 72 8.83 -11.87 -2.80
C SER A 72 8.49 -11.28 -4.15
N ALA A 73 7.20 -11.10 -4.48
CA ALA A 73 6.79 -10.46 -5.71
C ALA A 73 7.30 -9.01 -5.80
N LEU A 74 7.07 -8.20 -4.76
CA LEU A 74 7.50 -6.79 -4.74
C LEU A 74 9.03 -6.66 -4.81
N GLU A 75 9.76 -7.44 -4.02
CA GLU A 75 11.22 -7.43 -4.00
C GLU A 75 11.80 -7.84 -5.36
N ALA A 76 11.27 -8.91 -5.97
CA ALA A 76 11.67 -9.35 -7.30
C ALA A 76 11.37 -8.27 -8.36
N GLY A 77 10.23 -7.59 -8.30
CA GLY A 77 9.92 -6.52 -9.25
C GLY A 77 10.89 -5.33 -9.13
N GLU A 78 11.27 -4.94 -7.92
CA GLU A 78 12.28 -3.90 -7.70
C GLU A 78 13.65 -4.32 -8.25
N GLU A 79 14.06 -5.57 -8.01
CA GLU A 79 15.33 -6.12 -8.52
C GLU A 79 15.34 -6.18 -10.05
N LEU A 80 14.26 -6.66 -10.67
CA LEU A 80 14.11 -6.70 -12.11
C LEU A 80 14.15 -5.29 -12.70
N SER A 81 13.49 -4.32 -12.07
CA SER A 81 13.54 -2.95 -12.53
C SER A 81 14.96 -2.37 -12.49
N LYS A 82 15.70 -2.59 -11.41
CA LYS A 82 17.10 -2.15 -11.29
C LYS A 82 17.99 -2.82 -12.35
N THR A 83 17.82 -4.13 -12.55
CA THR A 83 18.64 -4.93 -13.46
C THR A 83 18.43 -4.56 -14.92
N PHE A 84 17.17 -4.34 -15.32
CA PHE A 84 16.80 -4.05 -16.71
C PHE A 84 16.52 -2.56 -16.97
N ASN A 85 16.74 -1.71 -15.97
CA ASN A 85 16.54 -0.26 -16.03
C ASN A 85 15.11 0.14 -16.47
N LEU A 86 14.10 -0.52 -15.90
CA LEU A 86 12.68 -0.34 -16.27
C LEU A 86 12.05 0.94 -15.69
N GLY A 87 12.75 1.61 -14.76
CA GLY A 87 12.25 2.80 -14.06
C GLY A 87 11.36 2.45 -12.86
N GLN A 88 10.40 3.30 -12.52
CA GLN A 88 9.50 3.00 -11.41
C GLN A 88 8.55 1.85 -11.78
N VAL A 89 8.54 0.79 -10.98
CA VAL A 89 7.59 -0.32 -11.16
C VAL A 89 6.19 0.18 -10.84
N LYS A 90 5.31 0.21 -11.85
CA LYS A 90 3.90 0.61 -11.66
C LYS A 90 3.10 -0.46 -10.93
N ASN A 91 3.22 -1.71 -11.39
CA ASN A 91 2.60 -2.87 -10.78
C ASN A 91 3.33 -4.15 -11.20
N ILE A 92 3.02 -5.23 -10.48
CA ILE A 92 3.53 -6.58 -10.71
C ILE A 92 2.32 -7.50 -10.69
N LEU A 93 2.13 -8.26 -11.76
CA LEU A 93 1.09 -9.26 -11.86
C LEU A 93 1.72 -10.65 -11.95
N VAL A 94 1.45 -11.50 -10.97
CA VAL A 94 1.83 -12.91 -11.00
C VAL A 94 0.57 -13.73 -11.20
N GLU A 95 0.51 -14.47 -12.30
CA GLU A 95 -0.67 -15.27 -12.66
C GLU A 95 -0.39 -16.76 -12.54
N GLY A 96 -1.09 -17.42 -11.62
CA GLY A 96 -1.21 -18.87 -11.57
C GLY A 96 -2.37 -19.38 -12.43
N LYS A 97 -2.59 -20.69 -12.36
CA LYS A 97 -3.69 -21.36 -13.07
C LYS A 97 -5.07 -20.98 -12.49
N GLU A 98 -5.13 -20.83 -11.17
CA GLU A 98 -6.39 -20.65 -10.43
C GLU A 98 -6.48 -19.26 -9.79
N VAL A 99 -5.34 -18.76 -9.30
CA VAL A 99 -5.22 -17.51 -8.55
C VAL A 99 -4.19 -16.61 -9.21
N LYS A 100 -4.37 -15.31 -9.09
CA LYS A 100 -3.40 -14.28 -9.45
C LYS A 100 -3.23 -13.29 -8.31
N VAL A 101 -2.05 -12.68 -8.27
CA VAL A 101 -1.74 -11.59 -7.33
C VAL A 101 -1.29 -10.36 -8.10
N LEU A 102 -1.91 -9.23 -7.78
CA LEU A 102 -1.54 -7.91 -8.24
C LEU A 102 -0.87 -7.15 -7.10
N SER A 103 0.38 -6.78 -7.27
CA SER A 103 1.17 -6.06 -6.28
C SER A 103 1.64 -4.71 -6.82
N PHE A 104 1.56 -3.67 -5.99
CA PHE A 104 2.00 -2.32 -6.34
C PHE A 104 2.23 -1.49 -5.07
N THR A 105 2.79 -0.30 -5.25
CA THR A 105 3.15 0.59 -4.14
C THR A 105 2.55 1.97 -4.38
N ILE A 106 1.88 2.53 -3.37
CA ILE A 106 1.38 3.91 -3.35
C ILE A 106 2.03 4.63 -2.17
N GLY A 107 2.97 5.54 -2.44
CA GLY A 107 3.79 6.14 -1.38
C GLY A 107 4.67 5.07 -0.71
N ASP A 108 4.54 4.91 0.61
CA ASP A 108 5.19 3.84 1.38
C ASP A 108 4.33 2.58 1.54
N ASN A 109 3.07 2.63 1.10
CA ASN A 109 2.11 1.55 1.22
C ASN A 109 2.33 0.50 0.13
N LYS A 110 2.74 -0.69 0.55
CA LYS A 110 2.85 -1.89 -0.29
C LYS A 110 1.54 -2.64 -0.25
N ILE A 111 0.95 -2.87 -1.41
CA ILE A 111 -0.37 -3.48 -1.57
C ILE A 111 -0.21 -4.73 -2.41
N SER A 112 -0.86 -5.82 -1.98
CA SER A 112 -1.04 -7.03 -2.76
C SER A 112 -2.51 -7.46 -2.72
N ILE A 113 -3.10 -7.66 -3.88
CA ILE A 113 -4.50 -8.06 -4.05
C ILE A 113 -4.50 -9.47 -4.64
N PHE A 114 -5.17 -10.39 -3.96
CA PHE A 114 -5.31 -11.78 -4.36
C PHE A 114 -6.67 -12.00 -4.97
N ALA A 115 -6.71 -12.65 -6.12
CA ALA A 115 -7.93 -12.83 -6.87
C ALA A 115 -7.92 -14.14 -7.67
N GLU A 116 -9.09 -14.68 -7.92
CA GLU A 116 -9.29 -15.78 -8.87
C GLU A 116 -8.85 -15.36 -10.28
N LYS A 117 -8.48 -16.34 -11.10
CA LYS A 117 -7.95 -16.10 -12.45
C LYS A 117 -8.81 -15.17 -13.31
N ASN A 118 -10.14 -15.30 -13.21
CA ASN A 118 -11.11 -14.57 -14.02
C ASN A 118 -11.54 -13.22 -13.41
N ALA A 119 -11.07 -12.86 -12.21
CA ALA A 119 -11.44 -11.61 -11.57
C ALA A 119 -11.00 -10.39 -12.39
N ASN A 120 -11.80 -9.33 -12.43
CA ASN A 120 -11.48 -8.13 -13.18
C ASN A 120 -10.59 -7.19 -12.35
N LEU A 121 -9.27 -7.25 -12.59
CA LEU A 121 -8.29 -6.39 -11.91
C LEU A 121 -8.22 -4.96 -12.47
N GLU A 122 -8.77 -4.71 -13.65
CA GLU A 122 -8.84 -3.36 -14.21
C GLU A 122 -9.76 -2.49 -13.35
N LYS A 123 -10.95 -3.00 -13.00
CA LYS A 123 -11.88 -2.32 -12.07
C LYS A 123 -11.25 -2.01 -10.71
N VAL A 124 -10.34 -2.88 -10.26
CA VAL A 124 -9.60 -2.71 -9.00
C VAL A 124 -8.60 -1.55 -9.12
N LEU A 125 -7.81 -1.53 -10.20
CA LEU A 125 -6.86 -0.45 -10.48
C LEU A 125 -7.57 0.90 -10.70
N GLU A 126 -8.71 0.93 -11.40
CA GLU A 126 -9.54 2.13 -11.56
C GLU A 126 -10.02 2.67 -10.22
N LYS A 127 -10.53 1.80 -9.34
CA LYS A 127 -10.98 2.18 -7.99
C LYS A 127 -9.85 2.76 -7.13
N LEU A 128 -8.62 2.29 -7.33
CA LEU A 128 -7.43 2.74 -6.60
C LEU A 128 -6.65 3.87 -7.31
N GLY A 129 -7.19 4.41 -8.40
CA GLY A 129 -6.60 5.54 -9.12
C GLY A 129 -5.24 5.22 -9.77
N GLN A 130 -5.02 3.97 -10.20
CA GLN A 130 -3.75 3.50 -10.78
C GLN A 130 -3.75 3.43 -12.33
N PHE A 131 -4.68 4.13 -13.00
CA PHE A 131 -4.79 4.23 -14.46
C PHE A 131 -4.23 5.53 -15.02
#